data_AF-A0A4W4E6A3-F1
#
_entry.id   AF-A0A4W4E6A3-F1
#
_cell.length_a   1.000
_cell.length_b   1.000
_cell.length_c   1.000
_cell.angle_alpha   90.00
_cell.angle_beta   90.00
_cell.angle_gamma   90.00
#
_symmetry.space_group_name_H-M   'P 1'
#
loop_
_entity.id
_entity.type
_entity.pdbx_description
1 polymer ?
#
loop_
_entity_poly.entity_id
_entity_poly.type
_entity_poly.pdbx_seq_one_letter_code
_entity_poly.pdbx_strand_id
1 'polypeptide(L)'
;MLAKKVSCPLWSRTFFCVCVCVCLSLSLSLYASGDSGKVTTVVATPGQGPDRPQEVSYTDIKVIGNGSFGVVYQARLIDSQEMVAIKKVLQDKRFKNRELQIMRKLDHCNIVRLRYFFYSSGEKKDEVYLNLVLDYVPETVYRVARHFNKAKTTIPIIYVKVYMYQLFRSLAYIHSQGVCHRDIKPQNLLVDPDTAVLKLCDFGSAKQLVRGEPNVSYICSRYYRAPELIFGATDYTSNIDIWSAGCVLAELLLGQPIFPGDSGVDQLVEIIKVLGTPTREQIREMNPNYTEFKFPQIKAHPWTKVFKPRTPPEAISLCSRLLEYTPVTRLSPLQACAHTFFDELRQPTARLPSGRELPQLFNFSPVELSIQPQLNSVLVPPHARSQSTSASHDGSVSDSSAQSGSAPGALSNST
;
A
#
# COMPACT_ATOMS: atom_id res chain seq x y z
N MET A 1 -45.34 -5.01 7.52
CA MET A 1 -45.88 -3.68 7.15
C MET A 1 -45.08 -2.64 7.93
N LEU A 2 -44.34 -1.66 7.41
CA LEU A 2 -44.07 -1.18 6.06
C LEU A 2 -42.54 -1.08 5.89
N ALA A 3 -41.98 -1.67 4.84
CA ALA A 3 -40.70 -1.24 4.28
C ALA A 3 -41.04 -0.35 3.07
N LYS A 4 -41.07 0.97 3.27
CA LYS A 4 -41.14 1.91 2.14
C LYS A 4 -39.76 1.97 1.50
N LYS A 5 -39.64 1.34 0.33
CA LYS A 5 -38.58 1.60 -0.65
C LYS A 5 -38.53 3.11 -0.90
N VAL A 6 -37.49 3.77 -0.41
CA VAL A 6 -37.08 5.08 -0.93
C VAL A 6 -36.22 4.80 -2.15
N SER A 7 -36.82 4.97 -3.32
CA SER A 7 -36.10 5.03 -4.58
C SER A 7 -35.30 6.33 -4.63
N CYS A 8 -33.98 6.23 -4.50
CA CYS A 8 -33.08 7.32 -4.85
C CYS A 8 -32.65 7.13 -6.32
N PRO A 9 -33.01 8.04 -7.23
CA PRO A 9 -32.70 7.90 -8.65
C PRO A 9 -31.25 8.33 -8.93
N LEU A 10 -30.59 7.54 -9.78
CA LEU A 10 -29.22 7.73 -10.27
C LEU A 10 -28.14 7.70 -9.18
N TRP A 11 -27.48 6.55 -9.08
CA TRP A 11 -26.02 6.32 -9.15
C TRP A 11 -25.81 4.83 -8.84
N SER A 12 -26.51 3.98 -9.61
CA SER A 12 -26.31 2.52 -9.61
C SER A 12 -25.23 2.20 -10.64
N ARG A 13 -23.98 2.39 -10.25
CA ARG A 13 -22.86 1.65 -10.83
C ARG A 13 -21.97 1.23 -9.68
N THR A 14 -21.94 -0.07 -9.44
CA THR A 14 -21.02 -0.77 -8.55
C THR A 14 -19.60 -0.27 -8.79
N PHE A 15 -19.06 0.54 -7.88
CA PHE A 15 -17.66 0.93 -7.89
C PHE A 15 -16.81 -0.27 -7.47
N PHE A 16 -16.54 -1.18 -8.41
CA PHE A 16 -15.42 -2.09 -8.27
C PHE A 16 -14.15 -1.25 -8.46
N CYS A 17 -13.45 -0.99 -7.36
CA CYS A 17 -12.11 -0.42 -7.40
C CYS A 17 -11.16 -1.49 -7.93
N VAL A 18 -10.76 -1.37 -9.20
CA VAL A 18 -9.82 -2.29 -9.80
C VAL A 18 -8.42 -1.80 -9.55
N CYS A 19 -7.81 -2.50 -8.61
CA CYS A 19 -6.41 -2.40 -8.29
C CYS A 19 -5.60 -3.14 -9.34
N VAL A 20 -4.32 -2.77 -9.40
CA VAL A 20 -3.27 -3.40 -10.18
C VAL A 20 -3.25 -4.91 -9.93
N CYS A 21 -4.02 -5.71 -10.67
CA CYS A 21 -3.72 -7.13 -10.81
C CYS A 21 -4.48 -7.90 -11.89
N VAL A 22 -3.77 -8.97 -12.24
CA VAL A 22 -3.90 -9.97 -13.27
C VAL A 22 -5.12 -10.87 -13.05
N CYS A 23 -5.96 -10.97 -14.08
CA CYS A 23 -6.90 -12.08 -14.24
C CYS A 23 -6.18 -13.16 -15.08
N LEU A 24 -5.47 -14.08 -14.43
CA LEU A 24 -5.00 -15.33 -15.05
C LEU A 24 -5.76 -16.47 -14.37
N SER A 25 -6.88 -16.85 -14.98
CA SER A 25 -7.34 -18.23 -14.90
C SER A 25 -6.32 -19.08 -15.65
N LEU A 26 -5.70 -20.03 -14.96
CA LEU A 26 -5.06 -21.18 -15.58
C LEU A 26 -6.14 -21.99 -16.29
N SER A 27 -6.44 -21.60 -17.52
CA SER A 27 -6.85 -22.50 -18.58
C SER A 27 -5.69 -22.51 -19.57
N LEU A 28 -5.00 -23.65 -19.70
CA LEU A 28 -4.16 -23.90 -20.86
C LEU A 28 -5.05 -23.78 -22.10
N SER A 29 -5.08 -22.60 -22.70
CA SER A 29 -5.50 -22.39 -24.06
C SER A 29 -4.45 -21.49 -24.70
N LEU A 30 -3.69 -22.10 -25.60
CA LEU A 30 -2.84 -21.44 -26.58
C LEU A 30 -3.60 -20.27 -27.21
N TYR A 31 -3.27 -19.05 -26.81
CA TYR A 31 -3.36 -17.89 -27.68
C TYR A 31 -2.03 -17.17 -27.59
N ALA A 32 -1.09 -17.68 -28.38
CA ALA A 32 -0.04 -16.86 -28.94
C ALA A 32 -0.70 -15.93 -29.97
N SER A 33 -0.67 -14.63 -29.70
CA SER A 33 -0.80 -13.58 -30.71
C SER A 33 0.03 -12.40 -30.21
N GLY A 34 1.16 -12.17 -30.89
CA GLY A 34 2.22 -11.29 -30.43
C GLY A 34 2.03 -9.80 -30.72
N ASP A 35 2.93 -9.01 -30.13
CA ASP A 35 3.66 -8.02 -30.90
C ASP A 35 5.13 -8.04 -30.44
N SER A 36 6.02 -8.07 -31.43
CA SER A 36 7.43 -8.46 -31.39
C SER A 36 8.33 -7.24 -31.34
N GLY A 37 9.08 -7.02 -30.25
CA GLY A 37 10.18 -6.06 -30.20
C GLY A 37 9.83 -4.60 -30.56
N LYS A 38 8.55 -4.23 -30.61
CA LYS A 38 8.10 -2.90 -30.99
C LYS A 38 8.43 -1.91 -29.87
N VAL A 39 9.43 -1.09 -30.11
CA VAL A 39 9.83 -0.02 -29.19
C VAL A 39 8.81 1.13 -29.29
N THR A 40 8.30 1.53 -28.13
CA THR A 40 7.48 2.74 -27.97
C THR A 40 8.32 3.79 -27.26
N THR A 41 8.48 4.96 -27.87
CA THR A 41 9.20 6.10 -27.30
C THR A 41 8.23 7.23 -26.99
N VAL A 42 8.32 7.78 -25.79
CA VAL A 42 7.48 8.90 -25.32
C VAL A 42 8.35 9.96 -24.65
N VAL A 43 7.87 11.21 -24.67
CA VAL A 43 8.44 12.27 -23.82
C VAL A 43 7.70 12.23 -22.50
N ALA A 44 8.40 11.86 -21.43
CA ALA A 44 7.84 11.69 -20.10
C ALA A 44 8.54 12.56 -19.06
N THR A 45 7.81 12.98 -18.03
CA THR A 45 8.34 13.77 -16.93
C THR A 45 8.70 12.85 -15.76
N PRO A 46 9.87 13.01 -15.12
CA PRO A 46 10.21 12.28 -13.89
C PRO A 46 9.14 12.43 -12.81
N GLY A 47 8.85 11.34 -12.09
CA GLY A 47 7.86 11.32 -11.01
C GLY A 47 8.26 12.20 -9.83
N GLN A 48 9.53 12.12 -9.43
CA GLN A 48 10.13 12.99 -8.43
C GLN A 48 11.22 13.86 -9.06
N GLY A 49 11.52 14.98 -8.40
CA GLY A 49 12.53 15.94 -8.88
C GLY A 49 11.96 17.00 -9.84
N PRO A 50 12.83 17.69 -10.60
CA PRO A 50 12.44 18.81 -11.44
C PRO A 50 11.58 18.36 -12.63
N ASP A 51 10.66 19.23 -13.06
CA ASP A 51 9.80 19.03 -14.24
C ASP A 51 10.59 19.21 -15.55
N ARG A 52 11.58 18.34 -15.77
CA ARG A 52 12.37 18.27 -17.01
C ARG A 52 11.97 17.03 -17.79
N PRO A 53 11.16 17.16 -18.85
CA PRO A 53 10.77 16.03 -19.69
C PRO A 53 11.98 15.39 -20.35
N GLN A 54 11.95 14.07 -20.49
CA GLN A 54 12.99 13.28 -21.15
C GLN A 54 12.37 12.17 -21.99
N GLU A 55 13.10 11.71 -23.00
CA GLU A 55 12.68 10.54 -23.77
C GLU A 55 12.77 9.27 -22.93
N VAL A 56 11.72 8.46 -23.00
CA VAL A 56 11.63 7.15 -22.34
C VAL A 56 11.15 6.15 -23.37
N SER A 57 11.95 5.12 -23.60
CA SER A 57 11.65 4.04 -24.55
C SER A 57 11.35 2.74 -23.81
N TYR A 58 10.30 2.03 -24.22
CA TYR A 58 9.90 0.75 -23.63
C TYR A 58 9.33 -0.24 -24.66
N THR A 59 9.40 -1.53 -24.33
CA THR A 59 8.94 -2.67 -25.17
C THR A 59 8.14 -3.68 -24.31
N ASP A 60 7.76 -4.81 -24.91
CA ASP A 60 7.15 -5.98 -24.26
C ASP A 60 5.86 -5.65 -23.51
N ILE A 61 5.04 -4.79 -24.12
CA ILE A 61 3.82 -4.27 -23.50
C ILE A 61 2.79 -5.39 -23.36
N LYS A 62 2.38 -5.67 -22.13
CA LYS A 62 1.36 -6.67 -21.81
C LYS A 62 0.33 -6.12 -20.84
N VAL A 63 -0.95 -6.30 -21.10
CA VAL A 63 -2.00 -5.94 -20.12
C VAL A 63 -1.90 -6.89 -18.92
N ILE A 64 -1.77 -6.31 -17.72
CA ILE A 64 -1.72 -7.03 -16.44
C ILE A 64 -2.85 -6.67 -15.48
N GLY A 65 -3.70 -5.69 -15.81
CA GLY A 65 -4.88 -5.35 -15.02
C GLY A 65 -5.82 -4.44 -15.81
N ASN A 66 -7.13 -4.56 -15.56
CA ASN A 66 -8.14 -3.72 -16.22
C ASN A 66 -9.31 -3.48 -15.28
N GLY A 67 -9.70 -2.23 -15.09
CA GLY A 67 -11.02 -1.94 -14.58
C GLY A 67 -11.47 -0.50 -14.61
N SER A 68 -12.30 -0.12 -13.64
CA SER A 68 -13.12 1.09 -13.70
C SER A 68 -12.35 2.39 -13.91
N PHE A 69 -11.12 2.47 -13.39
CA PHE A 69 -10.26 3.64 -13.49
C PHE A 69 -9.31 3.63 -14.70
N GLY A 70 -9.14 2.49 -15.37
CA GLY A 70 -8.24 2.36 -16.50
C GLY A 70 -7.58 0.98 -16.64
N VAL A 71 -6.50 0.95 -17.41
CA VAL A 71 -5.77 -0.28 -17.76
C VAL A 71 -4.34 -0.17 -17.24
N VAL A 72 -3.81 -1.28 -16.73
CA VAL A 72 -2.43 -1.39 -16.27
C VAL A 72 -1.68 -2.34 -17.19
N TYR A 73 -0.55 -1.85 -17.69
CA TYR A 73 0.35 -2.61 -18.55
C TYR A 73 1.63 -2.94 -17.79
N GLN A 74 2.22 -4.09 -18.08
CA GLN A 74 3.62 -4.39 -17.84
C GLN A 74 4.40 -3.98 -19.09
N ALA A 75 5.57 -3.39 -18.93
CA ALA A 75 6.49 -3.09 -20.01
C ALA A 75 7.94 -3.20 -19.52
N ARG A 76 8.90 -3.22 -20.44
CA ARG A 76 10.34 -3.23 -20.15
C ARG A 76 10.98 -1.95 -20.66
N LEU A 77 11.70 -1.21 -19.81
CA LEU A 77 12.47 -0.04 -20.23
C LEU A 77 13.65 -0.48 -21.11
N ILE A 78 13.93 0.26 -22.19
CA ILE A 78 15.01 -0.09 -23.12
C ILE A 78 16.39 0.17 -22.49
N ASP A 79 16.58 1.32 -21.83
CA ASP A 79 17.90 1.71 -21.35
C ASP A 79 18.37 0.85 -20.17
N SER A 80 17.50 0.61 -19.20
CA SER A 80 17.86 -0.15 -17.98
C SER A 80 17.46 -1.62 -18.01
N GLN A 81 16.68 -2.05 -19.00
CA GLN A 81 16.07 -3.40 -19.08
C GLN A 81 15.14 -3.75 -17.92
N GLU A 82 14.85 -2.80 -17.02
CA GLU A 82 13.98 -3.01 -15.87
C GLU A 82 12.51 -3.10 -16.28
N MET A 83 11.77 -3.94 -15.54
CA MET A 83 10.34 -4.06 -15.69
C MET A 83 9.62 -2.89 -15.00
N VAL A 84 8.60 -2.36 -15.65
CA VAL A 84 7.75 -1.28 -15.13
C VAL A 84 6.27 -1.62 -15.30
N ALA A 85 5.43 -1.01 -14.46
CA ALA A 85 3.99 -1.02 -14.62
C ALA A 85 3.52 0.36 -15.13
N ILE A 86 2.75 0.40 -16.20
CA ILE A 86 2.18 1.62 -16.77
C ILE A 86 0.68 1.64 -16.49
N LYS A 87 0.24 2.47 -15.54
CA LYS A 87 -1.18 2.68 -15.23
C LYS A 87 -1.71 3.80 -16.13
N LYS A 88 -2.55 3.44 -17.10
CA LYS A 88 -3.20 4.36 -18.05
C LYS A 88 -4.62 4.66 -17.60
N VAL A 89 -4.88 5.91 -17.24
CA VAL A 89 -6.19 6.39 -16.76
C VAL A 89 -6.72 7.50 -17.65
N LEU A 90 -8.03 7.55 -17.86
CA LEU A 90 -8.66 8.65 -18.60
C LEU A 90 -8.52 9.95 -17.79
N GLN A 91 -8.01 10.99 -18.42
CA GLN A 91 -7.79 12.29 -17.80
C GLN A 91 -8.90 13.26 -18.18
N ASP A 92 -9.65 13.74 -17.19
CA ASP A 92 -10.50 14.92 -17.39
C ASP A 92 -9.59 16.16 -17.47
N LYS A 93 -9.60 16.84 -18.63
CA LYS A 93 -8.79 18.04 -18.90
C LYS A 93 -9.09 19.20 -17.93
N ARG A 94 -10.25 19.19 -17.27
CA ARG A 94 -10.70 20.27 -16.36
C ARG A 94 -10.08 20.18 -14.98
N PHE A 95 -9.54 19.03 -14.59
CA PHE A 95 -9.09 18.78 -13.23
C PHE A 95 -7.66 18.25 -13.21
N LYS A 96 -6.86 18.68 -12.23
CA LYS A 96 -5.56 18.04 -11.97
C LYS A 96 -5.81 16.65 -11.38
N ASN A 97 -5.01 15.67 -11.80
CA ASN A 97 -5.13 14.31 -11.28
C ASN A 97 -4.54 14.23 -9.87
N ARG A 98 -5.39 13.91 -8.88
CA ARG A 98 -4.98 13.83 -7.48
C ARG A 98 -3.99 12.70 -7.23
N GLU A 99 -4.14 11.56 -7.90
CA GLU A 99 -3.24 10.41 -7.75
C GLU A 99 -1.82 10.82 -8.13
N LEU A 100 -1.65 11.47 -9.29
CA LEU A 100 -0.36 12.02 -9.71
C LEU A 100 0.20 13.01 -8.68
N GLN A 101 -0.60 13.99 -8.24
CA GLN A 101 -0.15 15.00 -7.27
C GLN A 101 0.34 14.41 -5.95
N ILE A 102 -0.30 13.33 -5.48
CA ILE A 102 0.11 12.61 -4.28
C ILE A 102 1.40 11.85 -4.57
N MET A 103 1.41 10.98 -5.59
CA MET A 103 2.55 10.11 -5.87
C MET A 103 3.86 10.85 -6.15
N ARG A 104 3.81 12.05 -6.74
CA ARG A 104 4.99 12.89 -6.94
C ARG A 104 5.68 13.34 -5.64
N LYS A 105 4.96 13.34 -4.52
CA LYS A 105 5.48 13.72 -3.19
C LYS A 105 5.94 12.54 -2.35
N LEU A 106 5.65 11.30 -2.77
CA LEU A 106 5.94 10.11 -2.00
C LEU A 106 7.27 9.50 -2.46
N ASP A 107 8.15 9.26 -1.49
CA ASP A 107 9.40 8.52 -1.66
C ASP A 107 9.67 7.68 -0.40
N HIS A 108 9.36 6.39 -0.49
CA HIS A 108 9.47 5.46 0.64
C HIS A 108 9.66 4.02 0.14
N CYS A 109 10.47 3.21 0.83
CA CYS A 109 10.82 1.86 0.38
C CYS A 109 9.60 0.92 0.27
N ASN A 110 8.57 1.13 1.10
CA ASN A 110 7.32 0.36 1.10
C ASN A 110 6.17 1.00 0.33
N ILE A 111 6.45 1.93 -0.58
CA ILE A 111 5.48 2.51 -1.51
C ILE A 111 5.99 2.28 -2.93
N VAL A 112 5.10 1.99 -3.88
CA VAL A 112 5.50 1.84 -5.29
C VAL A 112 5.99 3.19 -5.82
N ARG A 113 7.19 3.22 -6.40
CA ARG A 113 7.78 4.46 -6.90
C ARG A 113 7.13 4.87 -8.22
N LEU A 114 6.73 6.13 -8.31
CA LEU A 114 6.44 6.77 -9.59
C LEU A 114 7.76 7.14 -10.28
N ARG A 115 8.13 6.41 -11.34
CA ARG A 115 9.34 6.72 -12.12
C ARG A 115 9.11 7.90 -13.06
N TYR A 116 8.03 7.83 -13.84
CA TYR A 116 7.68 8.84 -14.82
C TYR A 116 6.18 9.01 -14.95
N PHE A 117 5.74 10.10 -15.57
CA PHE A 117 4.38 10.23 -16.07
C PHE A 117 4.37 10.94 -17.43
N PHE A 118 3.39 10.61 -18.27
CA PHE A 118 3.19 11.27 -19.56
C PHE A 118 1.73 11.24 -19.98
N TYR A 119 1.36 12.12 -20.90
CA TYR A 119 0.02 12.17 -21.47
C TYR A 119 0.01 11.55 -22.87
N SER A 120 -1.07 10.85 -23.21
CA SER A 120 -1.26 10.26 -24.54
C SER A 120 -2.68 10.49 -25.03
N SER A 121 -2.87 10.72 -26.33
CA SER A 121 -4.20 10.82 -26.93
C SER A 121 -4.92 9.46 -26.98
N GLY A 122 -6.25 9.50 -26.85
CA GLY A 122 -7.13 8.34 -27.04
C GLY A 122 -7.48 8.08 -28.50
N GLU A 123 -8.30 7.05 -28.74
CA GLU A 123 -8.85 6.76 -30.07
C GLU A 123 -9.88 7.82 -30.50
N LYS A 124 -10.66 8.34 -29.54
CA LYS A 124 -11.60 9.41 -29.83
C LYS A 124 -10.92 10.77 -29.76
N LYS A 125 -11.38 11.66 -30.63
CA LYS A 125 -11.02 13.08 -30.60
C LYS A 125 -11.29 13.63 -29.20
N ASP A 126 -10.32 14.35 -28.65
CA ASP A 126 -10.32 14.98 -27.33
C ASP A 126 -10.12 14.08 -26.10
N GLU A 127 -10.07 12.75 -26.24
CA GLU A 127 -9.67 11.88 -25.13
C GLU A 127 -8.18 12.02 -24.84
N VAL A 128 -7.85 12.33 -23.59
CA VAL A 128 -6.46 12.39 -23.10
C VAL A 128 -6.35 11.38 -21.97
N TYR A 129 -5.29 10.60 -21.99
CA TYR A 129 -4.95 9.67 -20.94
C TYR A 129 -3.70 10.13 -20.21
N LEU A 130 -3.73 9.99 -18.89
CA LEU A 130 -2.56 10.08 -18.05
C LEU A 130 -1.97 8.67 -17.89
N ASN A 131 -0.66 8.54 -18.12
CA ASN A 131 0.08 7.30 -17.96
C ASN A 131 1.07 7.48 -16.81
N LEU A 132 0.95 6.66 -15.77
CA LEU A 132 1.87 6.62 -14.64
C LEU A 132 2.81 5.43 -14.82
N VAL A 133 4.12 5.68 -14.98
CA VAL A 133 5.15 4.64 -15.09
C VAL A 133 5.70 4.37 -13.69
N LEU A 134 5.46 3.17 -13.19
CA LEU A 134 5.69 2.73 -11.82
C LEU A 134 6.72 1.58 -11.79
N ASP A 135 7.39 1.41 -10.66
CA ASP A 135 8.12 0.15 -10.40
C ASP A 135 7.19 -1.05 -10.58
N TYR A 136 7.67 -2.09 -11.28
CA TYR A 136 6.96 -3.36 -11.36
C TYR A 136 7.26 -4.24 -10.14
N VAL A 137 6.21 -4.85 -9.59
CA VAL A 137 6.30 -5.83 -8.49
C VAL A 137 5.43 -7.03 -8.87
N PRO A 138 5.94 -8.27 -8.79
CA PRO A 138 5.36 -9.42 -9.50
C PRO A 138 4.05 -9.96 -8.89
N GLU A 139 3.88 -9.87 -7.58
CA GLU A 139 2.76 -10.47 -6.87
C GLU A 139 2.01 -9.46 -6.01
N THR A 140 0.87 -9.91 -5.46
CA THR A 140 0.10 -9.18 -4.45
C THR A 140 -0.14 -10.07 -3.25
N VAL A 141 -0.34 -9.45 -2.08
CA VAL A 141 -0.77 -10.17 -0.87
C VAL A 141 -2.04 -10.98 -1.14
N TYR A 142 -2.97 -10.46 -1.95
CA TYR A 142 -4.16 -11.20 -2.38
C TYR A 142 -3.82 -12.52 -3.08
N ARG A 143 -2.92 -12.50 -4.07
CA ARG A 143 -2.53 -13.70 -4.83
C ARG A 143 -1.77 -14.69 -3.96
N VAL A 144 -0.88 -14.20 -3.09
CA VAL A 144 -0.18 -15.03 -2.10
C VAL A 144 -1.19 -15.71 -1.18
N ALA A 145 -2.11 -14.97 -0.54
CA ALA A 145 -3.12 -15.55 0.34
C ALA A 145 -3.99 -16.58 -0.39
N ARG A 146 -4.42 -16.27 -1.62
CA ARG A 146 -5.19 -17.19 -2.46
C ARG A 146 -4.43 -18.48 -2.79
N HIS A 147 -3.12 -18.42 -2.98
CA HIS A 147 -2.28 -19.61 -3.22
C HIS A 147 -2.32 -20.55 -2.02
N PHE A 148 -2.04 -20.04 -0.80
CA PHE A 148 -2.09 -20.84 0.44
C PHE A 148 -3.49 -21.40 0.69
N ASN A 149 -4.54 -20.60 0.48
CA ASN A 149 -5.93 -21.05 0.62
C ASN A 149 -6.27 -22.22 -0.32
N LYS A 150 -5.89 -22.13 -1.60
CA LYS A 150 -6.09 -23.22 -2.57
C LYS A 150 -5.32 -24.48 -2.18
N ALA A 151 -4.11 -24.32 -1.65
CA ALA A 151 -3.29 -25.40 -1.13
C ALA A 151 -3.78 -25.94 0.23
N LYS A 152 -4.84 -25.36 0.82
CA LYS A 152 -5.35 -25.67 2.17
C LYS A 152 -4.26 -25.56 3.25
N THR A 153 -3.30 -24.66 3.05
CA THR A 153 -2.23 -24.35 4.00
C THR A 153 -2.40 -22.93 4.52
N THR A 154 -1.73 -22.61 5.62
CA THR A 154 -1.69 -21.25 6.16
C THR A 154 -0.42 -20.54 5.74
N ILE A 155 -0.51 -19.24 5.50
CA ILE A 155 0.66 -18.41 5.26
C ILE A 155 1.58 -18.51 6.50
N PRO A 156 2.88 -18.80 6.34
CA PRO A 156 3.82 -18.79 7.46
C PRO A 156 3.78 -17.45 8.20
N ILE A 157 3.74 -17.50 9.53
CA ILE A 157 3.52 -16.30 10.35
C ILE A 157 4.57 -15.21 10.12
N ILE A 158 5.80 -15.60 9.81
CA ILE A 158 6.88 -14.66 9.50
C ILE A 158 6.54 -13.77 8.30
N TYR A 159 5.88 -14.28 7.26
CA TYR A 159 5.41 -13.46 6.14
C TYR A 159 4.29 -12.50 6.57
N VAL A 160 3.36 -12.95 7.42
CA VAL A 160 2.32 -12.08 7.98
C VAL A 160 2.95 -10.93 8.76
N LYS A 161 3.97 -11.21 9.58
CA LYS A 161 4.74 -10.20 10.31
C LYS A 161 5.42 -9.22 9.35
N VAL A 162 6.18 -9.73 8.38
CA VAL A 162 6.95 -8.91 7.42
C VAL A 162 6.04 -8.03 6.57
N TYR A 163 4.93 -8.55 6.06
CA TYR A 163 3.99 -7.78 5.24
C TYR A 163 3.25 -6.73 6.07
N MET A 164 2.72 -7.10 7.23
CA MET A 164 1.97 -6.15 8.06
C MET A 164 2.87 -5.05 8.62
N TYR A 165 4.11 -5.36 9.00
CA TYR A 165 5.07 -4.35 9.46
C TYR A 165 5.35 -3.31 8.37
N GLN A 166 5.66 -3.76 7.15
CA GLN A 166 5.92 -2.87 6.01
C GLN A 166 4.68 -2.08 5.59
N LEU A 167 3.47 -2.66 5.69
CA LEU A 167 2.22 -1.93 5.49
C LEU A 167 2.06 -0.81 6.52
N PHE A 168 2.19 -1.10 7.82
CA PHE A 168 2.10 -0.06 8.85
C PHE A 168 3.16 1.02 8.69
N ARG A 169 4.38 0.66 8.27
CA ARG A 169 5.42 1.63 7.99
C ARG A 169 5.07 2.55 6.80
N SER A 170 4.52 1.98 5.71
CA SER A 170 4.00 2.78 4.59
C SER A 170 2.85 3.71 5.00
N LEU A 171 1.97 3.25 5.90
CA LEU A 171 0.87 4.05 6.44
C LEU A 171 1.38 5.19 7.33
N ALA A 172 2.37 4.93 8.19
CA ALA A 172 3.03 5.95 9.01
C ALA A 172 3.54 7.10 8.13
N TYR A 173 4.26 6.74 7.06
CA TYR A 173 4.81 7.70 6.11
C TYR A 173 3.71 8.55 5.45
N ILE A 174 2.70 7.95 4.82
CA ILE A 174 1.67 8.73 4.11
C ILE A 174 0.79 9.55 5.08
N HIS A 175 0.51 9.02 6.27
CA HIS A 175 -0.29 9.72 7.29
C HIS A 175 0.47 10.95 7.82
N SER A 176 1.80 10.89 7.93
CA SER A 176 2.63 12.06 8.30
C SER A 176 2.56 13.19 7.27
N GLN A 177 2.25 12.86 6.01
CA GLN A 177 2.02 13.83 4.92
C GLN A 177 0.55 14.29 4.83
N GLY A 178 -0.28 13.89 5.80
CA GLY A 178 -1.73 14.16 5.81
C GLY A 178 -2.53 13.36 4.78
N VAL A 179 -1.90 12.38 4.10
CA VAL A 179 -2.53 11.57 3.04
C VAL A 179 -3.17 10.33 3.68
N CYS A 180 -4.46 10.15 3.44
CA CYS A 180 -5.16 8.89 3.72
C CYS A 180 -5.33 8.11 2.40
N HIS A 181 -5.05 6.80 2.42
CA HIS A 181 -5.12 5.95 1.23
C HIS A 181 -6.58 5.65 0.82
N ARG A 182 -7.43 5.36 1.80
CA ARG A 182 -8.88 5.12 1.64
C ARG A 182 -9.26 3.89 0.81
N ASP A 183 -8.33 2.98 0.55
CA ASP A 183 -8.59 1.71 -0.13
C ASP A 183 -7.51 0.64 0.16
N ILE A 184 -7.11 0.52 1.43
CA ILE A 184 -6.18 -0.52 1.85
C ILE A 184 -6.89 -1.88 1.78
N LYS A 185 -6.28 -2.81 1.03
CA LYS A 185 -6.77 -4.18 0.83
C LYS A 185 -5.67 -5.04 0.21
N PRO A 186 -5.73 -6.38 0.29
CA PRO A 186 -4.68 -7.28 -0.18
C PRO A 186 -4.28 -7.10 -1.65
N GLN A 187 -5.19 -6.61 -2.50
CA GLN A 187 -4.92 -6.33 -3.92
C GLN A 187 -4.04 -5.09 -4.14
N ASN A 188 -4.00 -4.15 -3.19
CA ASN A 188 -3.19 -2.94 -3.22
C ASN A 188 -1.84 -3.07 -2.52
N LEU A 189 -1.52 -4.29 -2.09
CA LEU A 189 -0.28 -4.61 -1.40
C LEU A 189 0.56 -5.47 -2.35
N LEU A 190 1.40 -4.82 -3.14
CA LEU A 190 2.32 -5.51 -4.02
C LEU A 190 3.42 -6.18 -3.18
N VAL A 191 3.80 -7.39 -3.55
CA VAL A 191 4.88 -8.12 -2.88
C VAL A 191 5.80 -8.78 -3.87
N ASP A 192 7.08 -8.78 -3.54
CA ASP A 192 8.06 -9.66 -4.13
C ASP A 192 8.23 -10.89 -3.22
N PRO A 193 7.77 -12.09 -3.63
CA PRO A 193 7.82 -13.30 -2.79
C PRO A 193 9.24 -13.72 -2.41
N ASP A 194 10.23 -13.36 -3.24
CA ASP A 194 11.62 -13.78 -3.12
C ASP A 194 12.38 -12.98 -2.07
N THR A 195 12.06 -11.68 -1.96
CA THR A 195 12.67 -10.73 -1.02
C THR A 195 11.74 -10.37 0.15
N ALA A 196 10.48 -10.78 0.08
CA ALA A 196 9.39 -10.40 0.98
C ALA A 196 9.16 -8.88 1.10
N VAL A 197 9.67 -8.08 0.15
CA VAL A 197 9.43 -6.64 0.10
C VAL A 197 7.97 -6.38 -0.23
N LEU A 198 7.30 -5.57 0.58
CA LEU A 198 5.95 -5.09 0.33
C LEU A 198 5.99 -3.63 -0.12
N LYS A 199 5.21 -3.30 -1.16
CA LYS A 199 4.98 -1.93 -1.65
C LYS A 199 3.48 -1.64 -1.76
N LEU A 200 3.04 -0.60 -1.07
CA LEU A 200 1.68 -0.06 -1.21
C LEU A 200 1.52 0.61 -2.58
N CYS A 201 0.41 0.33 -3.27
CA CYS A 201 0.09 0.90 -4.57
C CYS A 201 -1.36 1.42 -4.66
N ASP A 202 -1.68 2.06 -5.78
CA ASP A 202 -3.02 2.56 -6.15
C ASP A 202 -3.54 3.71 -5.27
N PHE A 203 -2.98 4.89 -5.51
CA PHE A 203 -3.38 6.13 -4.83
C PHE A 203 -4.58 6.81 -5.49
N GLY A 204 -5.32 6.11 -6.37
CA GLY A 204 -6.49 6.64 -7.08
C GLY A 204 -7.62 7.09 -6.15
N SER A 205 -7.76 6.42 -5.00
CA SER A 205 -8.70 6.79 -3.95
C SER A 205 -8.11 7.71 -2.88
N ALA A 206 -6.79 7.94 -2.87
CA ALA A 206 -6.14 8.67 -1.81
C ALA A 206 -6.56 10.15 -1.77
N LYS A 207 -6.48 10.77 -0.59
CA LYS A 207 -6.75 12.20 -0.40
C LYS A 207 -5.96 12.75 0.78
N GLN A 208 -5.48 13.98 0.65
CA GLN A 208 -5.03 14.75 1.81
C GLN A 208 -6.25 15.18 2.63
N LEU A 209 -6.39 14.68 3.84
CA LEU A 209 -7.53 15.00 4.70
C LEU A 209 -7.25 16.30 5.45
N VAL A 210 -8.18 17.26 5.32
CA VAL A 210 -8.11 18.55 6.00
C VAL A 210 -9.23 18.60 7.02
N ARG A 211 -8.89 18.90 8.28
CA ARG A 211 -9.86 18.96 9.37
C ARG A 211 -10.91 20.04 9.07
N GLY A 212 -12.18 19.69 9.20
CA GLY A 212 -13.32 20.58 8.92
C GLY A 212 -13.81 20.51 7.47
N GLU A 213 -13.06 19.90 6.55
CA GLU A 213 -13.54 19.66 5.18
C GLU A 213 -14.26 18.30 5.08
N PRO A 214 -15.49 18.25 4.55
CA PRO A 214 -16.21 17.00 4.38
C PRO A 214 -15.58 16.12 3.29
N ASN A 215 -15.69 14.81 3.49
CA ASN A 215 -15.18 13.79 2.59
C ASN A 215 -16.29 12.81 2.22
N VAL A 216 -16.18 12.20 1.04
CA VAL A 216 -17.11 11.16 0.60
C VAL A 216 -16.98 9.93 1.51
N SER A 217 -18.09 9.49 2.08
CA SER A 217 -18.19 8.33 2.99
C SER A 217 -18.23 6.99 2.25
N TYR A 218 -18.87 6.95 1.07
CA TYR A 218 -18.91 5.77 0.20
C TYR A 218 -17.56 5.60 -0.53
N ILE A 219 -16.54 5.23 0.23
CA ILE A 219 -15.17 4.96 -0.20
C ILE A 219 -14.68 3.65 0.43
N CYS A 220 -13.49 3.19 0.05
CA CYS A 220 -12.91 1.91 0.44
C CYS A 220 -13.68 0.70 -0.08
N SER A 221 -12.95 -0.36 -0.41
CA SER A 221 -13.53 -1.64 -0.79
C SER A 221 -14.26 -2.28 0.39
N ARG A 222 -15.46 -2.83 0.12
CA ARG A 222 -16.48 -3.14 1.13
C ARG A 222 -15.96 -3.92 2.35
N TYR A 223 -15.24 -5.02 2.14
CA TYR A 223 -14.77 -5.91 3.22
C TYR A 223 -13.73 -5.26 4.16
N TYR A 224 -13.10 -4.18 3.71
CA TYR A 224 -12.06 -3.44 4.43
C TYR A 224 -12.57 -2.08 4.92
N ARG A 225 -13.85 -1.77 4.71
CA ARG A 225 -14.44 -0.47 5.03
C ARG A 225 -14.65 -0.34 6.53
N ALA A 226 -14.17 0.76 7.10
CA ALA A 226 -14.34 1.10 8.51
C ALA A 226 -15.82 1.40 8.85
N PRO A 227 -16.28 1.08 10.07
CA PRO A 227 -17.68 1.20 10.44
C PRO A 227 -18.19 2.65 10.39
N GLU A 228 -17.37 3.65 10.71
CA GLU A 228 -17.73 5.07 10.57
C GLU A 228 -18.10 5.47 9.14
N LEU A 229 -17.46 4.87 8.13
CA LEU A 229 -17.81 5.08 6.72
C LEU A 229 -19.15 4.44 6.37
N ILE A 230 -19.47 3.29 6.98
CA ILE A 230 -20.77 2.62 6.83
C ILE A 230 -21.88 3.45 7.49
N PHE A 231 -21.59 4.07 8.64
CA PHE A 231 -22.46 5.06 9.29
C PHE A 231 -22.53 6.39 8.54
N GLY A 232 -21.81 6.56 7.44
CA GLY A 232 -21.89 7.75 6.58
C GLY A 232 -21.12 8.96 7.08
N ALA A 233 -20.13 8.78 7.97
CA ALA A 233 -19.27 9.87 8.43
C ALA A 233 -18.53 10.54 7.27
N THR A 234 -18.45 11.87 7.30
CA THR A 234 -17.74 12.68 6.29
C THR A 234 -16.52 13.39 6.86
N ASP A 235 -16.38 13.39 8.18
CA ASP A 235 -15.31 13.98 8.99
C ASP A 235 -14.31 12.93 9.52
N TYR A 236 -14.28 11.74 8.90
CA TYR A 236 -13.34 10.67 9.24
C TYR A 236 -11.87 11.09 9.08
N THR A 237 -10.99 10.38 9.77
CA THR A 237 -9.54 10.59 9.73
C THR A 237 -8.83 9.44 9.01
N SER A 238 -7.50 9.49 8.96
CA SER A 238 -6.68 8.39 8.43
C SER A 238 -6.80 7.07 9.22
N ASN A 239 -7.52 7.06 10.34
CA ASN A 239 -7.78 5.85 11.14
C ASN A 239 -8.65 4.81 10.40
N ILE A 240 -9.30 5.20 9.29
CA ILE A 240 -9.97 4.23 8.40
C ILE A 240 -8.98 3.27 7.75
N ASP A 241 -7.75 3.72 7.44
CA ASP A 241 -6.71 2.86 6.86
C ASP A 241 -6.20 1.84 7.90
N ILE A 242 -6.20 2.22 9.18
CA ILE A 242 -5.82 1.33 10.30
C ILE A 242 -6.83 0.19 10.46
N TRP A 243 -8.12 0.51 10.38
CA TRP A 243 -9.17 -0.50 10.36
C TRP A 243 -8.98 -1.45 9.18
N SER A 244 -8.79 -0.91 7.97
CA SER A 244 -8.56 -1.71 6.77
C SER A 244 -7.32 -2.61 6.89
N ALA A 245 -6.23 -2.12 7.48
CA ALA A 245 -5.04 -2.93 7.79
C ALA A 245 -5.33 -4.03 8.83
N GLY A 246 -6.18 -3.75 9.83
CA GLY A 246 -6.70 -4.77 10.75
C GLY A 246 -7.48 -5.87 10.04
N CYS A 247 -8.33 -5.52 9.07
CA CYS A 247 -9.03 -6.49 8.23
C CYS A 247 -8.04 -7.33 7.39
N VAL A 248 -7.00 -6.73 6.83
CA VAL A 248 -5.93 -7.46 6.11
C VAL A 248 -5.21 -8.44 7.03
N LEU A 249 -4.80 -8.01 8.23
CA LEU A 249 -4.17 -8.89 9.22
C LEU A 249 -5.08 -10.08 9.55
N ALA A 250 -6.35 -9.81 9.87
CA ALA A 250 -7.31 -10.85 10.19
C ALA A 250 -7.50 -11.83 9.03
N GLU A 251 -7.60 -11.33 7.80
CA GLU A 251 -7.73 -12.16 6.59
C GLU A 251 -6.53 -13.08 6.37
N LEU A 252 -5.31 -12.59 6.58
CA LEU A 252 -4.10 -13.40 6.47
C LEU A 252 -4.04 -14.51 7.53
N LEU A 253 -4.56 -14.26 8.74
CA LEU A 253 -4.61 -15.26 9.82
C LEU A 253 -5.74 -16.29 9.61
N LEU A 254 -6.88 -15.87 9.09
CA LEU A 254 -8.05 -16.74 8.85
C LEU A 254 -7.92 -17.56 7.56
N GLY A 255 -7.31 -16.96 6.53
CA GLY A 255 -7.37 -17.43 5.15
C GLY A 255 -8.62 -16.95 4.40
N GLN A 256 -9.42 -16.06 4.97
CA GLN A 256 -10.61 -15.48 4.33
C GLN A 256 -10.95 -14.12 4.95
N PRO A 257 -11.66 -13.23 4.24
CA PRO A 257 -12.08 -11.95 4.80
C PRO A 257 -12.85 -12.13 6.11
N ILE A 258 -12.49 -11.36 7.14
CA ILE A 258 -13.14 -11.43 8.45
C ILE A 258 -14.59 -10.88 8.43
N PHE A 259 -14.87 -9.92 7.55
CA PHE A 259 -16.18 -9.27 7.44
C PHE A 259 -16.71 -9.29 5.99
N PRO A 260 -17.23 -10.43 5.49
CA PRO A 260 -17.69 -10.56 4.11
C PRO A 260 -19.17 -10.16 3.93
N GLY A 261 -19.50 -8.86 3.93
CA GLY A 261 -20.87 -8.39 3.71
C GLY A 261 -21.25 -8.18 2.24
N ASP A 262 -22.48 -8.50 1.83
CA ASP A 262 -22.95 -8.29 0.45
C ASP A 262 -23.41 -6.84 0.19
N SER A 263 -23.94 -6.18 1.21
CA SER A 263 -24.33 -4.77 1.21
C SER A 263 -23.62 -3.97 2.32
N GLY A 264 -23.85 -2.65 2.38
CA GLY A 264 -23.34 -1.84 3.49
C GLY A 264 -23.94 -2.25 4.85
N VAL A 265 -25.20 -2.69 4.86
CA VAL A 265 -25.88 -3.19 6.06
C VAL A 265 -25.32 -4.55 6.46
N ASP A 266 -25.16 -5.47 5.52
CA ASP A 266 -24.59 -6.80 5.82
C ASP A 266 -23.15 -6.70 6.31
N GLN A 267 -22.38 -5.74 5.77
CA GLN A 267 -21.02 -5.45 6.24
C GLN A 267 -21.03 -5.08 7.74
N LEU A 268 -21.96 -4.24 8.17
CA LEU A 268 -22.11 -3.88 9.58
C LEU A 268 -22.57 -5.08 10.43
N VAL A 269 -23.45 -5.92 9.90
CA VAL A 269 -23.87 -7.16 10.56
C VAL A 269 -22.68 -8.09 10.82
N GLU A 270 -21.81 -8.30 9.84
CA GLU A 270 -20.58 -9.11 10.02
C GLU A 270 -19.65 -8.53 11.09
N ILE A 271 -19.51 -7.20 11.14
CA ILE A 271 -18.72 -6.52 12.19
C ILE A 271 -19.34 -6.77 13.57
N ILE A 272 -20.66 -6.59 13.71
CA ILE A 272 -21.39 -6.77 14.97
C ILE A 272 -21.30 -8.22 15.47
N LYS A 273 -21.29 -9.23 14.57
CA LYS A 273 -21.11 -10.64 14.97
C LYS A 273 -19.81 -10.88 15.72
N VAL A 274 -18.76 -10.10 15.44
CA VAL A 274 -17.45 -10.22 16.08
C VAL A 274 -17.31 -9.25 17.25
N LEU A 275 -17.52 -7.95 17.01
CA LEU A 275 -17.29 -6.90 18.02
C LEU A 275 -18.46 -6.71 18.99
N GLY A 276 -19.61 -7.34 18.71
CA GLY A 276 -20.85 -7.04 19.40
C GLY A 276 -21.49 -5.74 18.92
N THR A 277 -22.65 -5.41 19.48
CA THR A 277 -23.38 -4.18 19.16
C THR A 277 -22.60 -2.97 19.68
N PRO A 278 -22.31 -1.95 18.85
CA PRO A 278 -21.59 -0.77 19.31
C PRO A 278 -22.41 -0.02 20.37
N THR A 279 -21.75 0.52 21.38
CA THR A 279 -22.40 1.37 22.39
C THR A 279 -22.83 2.70 21.78
N ARG A 280 -23.69 3.44 22.49
CA ARG A 280 -24.13 4.77 22.04
C ARG A 280 -22.95 5.72 21.88
N GLU A 281 -21.99 5.65 22.80
CA GLU A 281 -20.76 6.44 22.79
C GLU A 281 -19.91 6.08 21.56
N GLN A 282 -19.72 4.78 21.29
CA GLN A 282 -18.99 4.32 20.10
C GLN A 282 -19.64 4.80 18.80
N ILE A 283 -20.98 4.73 18.69
CA ILE A 283 -21.69 5.27 17.52
C ILE A 283 -21.47 6.78 17.39
N ARG A 284 -21.53 7.53 18.49
CA ARG A 284 -21.28 8.98 18.49
C ARG A 284 -19.85 9.32 18.04
N GLU A 285 -18.84 8.55 18.47
CA GLU A 285 -17.46 8.73 18.03
C GLU A 285 -17.24 8.34 16.55
N MET A 286 -18.08 7.45 16.00
CA MET A 286 -18.03 7.07 14.58
C MET A 286 -18.75 8.08 13.68
N ASN A 287 -19.97 8.48 14.05
CA ASN A 287 -20.72 9.53 13.38
C ASN A 287 -21.72 10.17 14.35
N PRO A 288 -21.48 11.41 14.82
CA PRO A 288 -22.38 12.09 15.76
C PRO A 288 -23.74 12.44 15.15
N ASN A 289 -23.87 12.47 13.82
CA ASN A 289 -25.11 12.80 13.12
C ASN A 289 -26.00 11.58 12.87
N TYR A 290 -25.57 10.38 13.25
CA TYR A 290 -26.36 9.17 13.05
C TYR A 290 -27.43 9.04 14.14
N THR A 291 -28.71 9.14 13.75
CA THR A 291 -29.86 9.20 14.67
C THR A 291 -30.70 7.91 14.72
N GLU A 292 -30.44 6.94 13.84
CA GLU A 292 -31.22 5.70 13.75
C GLU A 292 -30.65 4.60 14.65
N PHE A 293 -31.21 4.43 15.85
CA PHE A 293 -30.71 3.43 16.82
C PHE A 293 -31.66 2.26 17.00
N LYS A 294 -31.58 1.21 16.16
CA LYS A 294 -32.17 -0.10 16.49
C LYS A 294 -31.33 -1.25 15.93
N PHE A 295 -30.26 -1.60 16.65
CA PHE A 295 -29.58 -2.87 16.46
C PHE A 295 -30.04 -3.87 17.53
N PRO A 296 -30.22 -5.16 17.20
CA PRO A 296 -30.29 -6.22 18.20
C PRO A 296 -29.06 -6.13 19.12
N GLN A 297 -29.24 -6.41 20.41
CA GLN A 297 -28.12 -6.46 21.36
C GLN A 297 -27.39 -7.79 21.22
N ILE A 298 -26.18 -7.76 20.65
CA ILE A 298 -25.32 -8.89 20.39
C ILE A 298 -24.05 -8.72 21.22
N LYS A 299 -23.70 -9.74 22.00
CA LYS A 299 -22.45 -9.75 22.77
C LYS A 299 -21.27 -9.98 21.84
N ALA A 300 -20.15 -9.31 22.13
CA ALA A 300 -18.90 -9.52 21.41
C ALA A 300 -18.48 -11.00 21.46
N HIS A 301 -17.98 -11.50 20.33
CA HIS A 301 -17.38 -12.82 20.27
C HIS A 301 -15.93 -12.74 20.79
N PRO A 302 -15.50 -13.63 21.70
CA PRO A 302 -14.12 -13.59 22.19
C PRO A 302 -13.13 -13.74 21.04
N TRP A 303 -12.17 -12.81 20.94
CA TRP A 303 -11.18 -12.78 19.85
C TRP A 303 -10.40 -14.10 19.70
N THR A 304 -10.12 -14.80 20.81
CA THR A 304 -9.46 -16.12 20.81
C THR A 304 -10.28 -17.22 20.13
N LYS A 305 -11.60 -17.04 19.97
CA LYS A 305 -12.50 -17.96 19.27
C LYS A 305 -12.77 -17.56 17.82
N VAL A 306 -12.43 -16.33 17.42
CA VAL A 306 -12.53 -15.86 16.03
C VAL A 306 -11.48 -16.56 15.17
N PHE A 307 -10.27 -16.73 15.69
CA PHE A 307 -9.13 -17.31 14.97
C PHE A 307 -8.93 -18.79 15.27
N LYS A 308 -8.10 -19.45 14.45
CA LYS A 308 -7.72 -20.85 14.65
C LYS A 308 -6.95 -21.02 15.98
N PRO A 309 -7.05 -22.16 16.69
CA PRO A 309 -6.40 -22.36 17.99
C PRO A 309 -4.87 -22.16 18.04
N ARG A 310 -4.18 -22.28 16.89
CA ARG A 310 -2.73 -22.09 16.77
C ARG A 310 -2.31 -20.68 16.37
N THR A 311 -3.25 -19.74 16.27
CA THR A 311 -2.94 -18.35 15.96
C THR A 311 -2.18 -17.72 17.14
N PRO A 312 -1.02 -17.05 16.91
CA PRO A 312 -0.25 -16.45 17.98
C PRO A 312 -1.06 -15.42 18.79
N PRO A 313 -1.02 -15.46 20.13
CA PRO A 313 -1.76 -14.52 20.97
C PRO A 313 -1.45 -13.04 20.67
N GLU A 314 -0.22 -12.72 20.32
CA GLU A 314 0.22 -11.36 19.98
C GLU A 314 -0.42 -10.87 18.67
N ALA A 315 -0.70 -11.78 17.72
CA ALA A 315 -1.41 -11.47 16.49
C ALA A 315 -2.88 -11.12 16.76
N ILE A 316 -3.51 -11.89 17.65
CA ILE A 316 -4.89 -11.67 18.11
C ILE A 316 -4.97 -10.34 18.87
N SER A 317 -4.02 -10.08 19.76
CA SER A 317 -3.91 -8.82 20.51
C SER A 317 -3.76 -7.64 19.56
N LEU A 318 -2.83 -7.69 18.60
CA LEU A 318 -2.68 -6.64 17.59
C LEU A 318 -4.00 -6.40 16.84
N CYS A 319 -4.64 -7.47 16.37
CA CYS A 319 -5.90 -7.37 15.62
C CYS A 319 -7.01 -6.68 16.43
N SER A 320 -7.18 -7.04 17.70
CA SER A 320 -8.15 -6.41 18.61
C SER A 320 -7.92 -4.92 18.82
N ARG A 321 -6.66 -4.46 18.76
CA ARG A 321 -6.26 -3.06 18.92
C ARG A 321 -6.37 -2.22 17.64
N LEU A 322 -6.60 -2.87 16.49
CA LEU A 322 -6.83 -2.24 15.19
C LEU A 322 -8.31 -2.18 14.84
N LEU A 323 -9.05 -3.25 15.15
CA LEU A 323 -10.48 -3.40 14.84
C LEU A 323 -11.35 -2.92 16.01
N GLU A 324 -11.24 -1.62 16.30
CA GLU A 324 -12.02 -0.90 17.31
C GLU A 324 -13.08 -0.01 16.65
N TYR A 325 -14.28 0.06 17.24
CA TYR A 325 -15.34 0.96 16.77
C TYR A 325 -14.91 2.43 16.85
N THR A 326 -14.44 2.85 18.02
CA THR A 326 -14.00 4.23 18.26
C THR A 326 -12.72 4.51 17.45
N PRO A 327 -12.75 5.39 16.43
CA PRO A 327 -11.62 5.52 15.52
C PRO A 327 -10.32 5.94 16.20
N VAL A 328 -10.40 6.78 17.24
CA VAL A 328 -9.24 7.33 17.95
C VAL A 328 -8.56 6.35 18.92
N THR A 329 -9.19 5.22 19.26
CA THR A 329 -8.58 4.21 20.14
C THR A 329 -7.75 3.18 19.37
N ARG A 330 -7.90 3.12 18.04
CA ARG A 330 -7.09 2.29 17.16
C ARG A 330 -5.62 2.69 17.27
N LEU A 331 -4.71 1.73 17.21
CA LEU A 331 -3.28 2.02 17.19
C LEU A 331 -2.92 2.90 15.99
N SER A 332 -2.07 3.91 16.21
CA SER A 332 -1.38 4.56 15.10
C SER A 332 -0.44 3.57 14.37
N PRO A 333 -0.06 3.83 13.11
CA PRO A 333 0.79 2.90 12.37
C PRO A 333 2.14 2.60 13.06
N LEU A 334 2.82 3.60 13.63
CA LEU A 334 4.09 3.35 14.33
C LEU A 334 3.91 2.61 15.66
N GLN A 335 2.81 2.85 16.39
CA GLN A 335 2.46 2.01 17.54
C GLN A 335 2.22 0.56 17.13
N ALA A 336 1.61 0.33 15.96
CA ALA A 336 1.47 -1.01 15.41
C ALA A 336 2.85 -1.62 15.07
N CYS A 337 3.75 -0.90 14.39
CA CYS A 337 5.13 -1.37 14.14
C CYS A 337 5.89 -1.72 15.43
N ALA A 338 5.66 -0.97 16.51
CA ALA A 338 6.25 -1.21 17.84
C ALA A 338 5.57 -2.34 18.63
N HIS A 339 4.50 -2.95 18.12
CA HIS A 339 3.76 -4.02 18.80
C HIS A 339 4.61 -5.30 18.94
N THR A 340 4.39 -6.06 20.02
CA THR A 340 5.14 -7.28 20.38
C THR A 340 5.01 -8.39 19.34
N PHE A 341 3.93 -8.41 18.56
CA PHE A 341 3.76 -9.31 17.41
C PHE A 341 4.97 -9.25 16.45
N PHE A 342 5.64 -8.11 16.35
CA PHE A 342 6.80 -7.89 15.48
C PHE A 342 8.16 -8.07 16.17
N ASP A 343 8.22 -8.50 17.44
CA ASP A 343 9.49 -8.68 18.17
C ASP A 343 10.41 -9.69 17.52
N GLU A 344 9.85 -10.73 16.90
CA GLU A 344 10.62 -11.71 16.12
C GLU A 344 11.42 -11.04 14.99
N LEU A 345 10.83 -10.04 14.31
CA LEU A 345 11.52 -9.34 13.21
C LEU A 345 12.76 -8.58 13.71
N ARG A 346 12.73 -8.13 14.98
CA ARG A 346 13.80 -7.38 15.64
C ARG A 346 14.89 -8.28 16.22
N GLN A 347 14.84 -9.60 15.99
CA GLN A 347 15.93 -10.50 16.38
C GLN A 347 17.00 -10.55 15.27
N PRO A 348 18.31 -10.45 15.59
CA PRO A 348 19.39 -10.54 14.59
C PRO A 348 19.38 -11.85 13.79
N THR A 349 18.81 -12.90 14.37
CA THR A 349 18.71 -14.25 13.79
C THR A 349 17.47 -14.44 12.92
N ALA A 350 16.56 -13.47 12.85
CA ALA A 350 15.33 -13.60 12.08
C ALA A 350 15.63 -13.72 10.59
N ARG A 351 15.02 -14.69 9.91
CA ARG A 351 15.22 -14.99 8.49
C ARG A 351 13.91 -15.39 7.85
N LEU A 352 13.83 -15.25 6.53
CA LEU A 352 12.74 -15.81 5.75
C LEU A 352 12.80 -17.34 5.78
N PRO A 353 11.68 -18.05 5.54
CA PRO A 353 11.67 -19.52 5.49
C PRO A 353 12.63 -20.11 4.45
N SER A 354 13.00 -19.35 3.43
CA SER A 354 14.02 -19.71 2.42
C SER A 354 15.46 -19.65 2.93
N GLY A 355 15.69 -19.19 4.16
CA GLY A 355 17.02 -18.91 4.73
C GLY A 355 17.59 -17.54 4.35
N ARG A 356 16.95 -16.80 3.43
CA ARG A 356 17.34 -15.44 3.05
C ARG A 356 17.11 -14.45 4.20
N GLU A 357 17.85 -13.34 4.17
CA GLU A 357 17.66 -12.23 5.11
C GLU A 357 16.28 -11.58 4.95
N LEU A 358 15.81 -10.95 6.02
CA LEU A 358 14.62 -10.10 5.96
C LEU A 358 14.91 -8.84 5.12
N PRO A 359 13.89 -8.23 4.48
CA PRO A 359 14.09 -6.97 3.78
C PRO A 359 14.53 -5.84 4.75
N GLN A 360 14.88 -4.67 4.22
CA GLN A 360 15.23 -3.51 5.03
C GLN A 360 14.02 -3.04 5.86
N LEU A 361 13.98 -3.41 7.15
CA LEU A 361 12.87 -3.09 8.06
C LEU A 361 13.14 -1.85 8.93
N PHE A 362 14.40 -1.60 9.29
CA PHE A 362 14.77 -0.64 10.35
C PHE A 362 15.45 0.64 9.85
N ASN A 363 15.52 0.83 8.53
CA ASN A 363 16.08 2.02 7.88
C ASN A 363 15.08 3.21 7.90
N PHE A 364 14.56 3.56 9.07
CA PHE A 364 13.63 4.67 9.24
C PHE A 364 14.32 6.00 8.90
N SER A 365 13.68 6.81 8.07
CA SER A 365 14.13 8.17 7.78
C SER A 365 14.00 9.10 9.00
N PRO A 366 14.72 10.24 9.04
CA PRO A 366 14.53 11.25 10.09
C PRO A 366 13.08 11.74 10.19
N VAL A 367 12.38 11.82 9.05
CA VAL A 367 10.96 12.19 8.99
C VAL A 367 10.12 11.13 9.71
N GLU A 368 10.30 9.84 9.39
CA GLU A 368 9.56 8.77 10.08
C GLU A 368 9.82 8.73 11.58
N LEU A 369 11.08 8.86 12.01
CA LEU A 369 11.47 8.86 13.43
C LEU A 369 10.96 10.09 14.19
N SER A 370 10.62 11.18 13.49
CA SER A 370 10.06 12.39 14.10
C SER A 370 8.56 12.28 14.41
N ILE A 371 7.84 11.33 13.82
CA ILE A 371 6.38 11.19 13.97
C ILE A 371 6.00 10.87 15.43
N GLN A 372 6.69 9.89 16.03
CA GLN A 372 6.48 9.48 17.43
C GLN A 372 7.82 9.07 18.08
N PRO A 373 8.67 10.06 18.47
CA PRO A 373 10.04 9.81 18.90
C PRO A 373 10.19 8.85 20.09
N GLN A 374 9.18 8.80 20.96
CA GLN A 374 9.12 7.90 22.11
C GLN A 374 9.14 6.41 21.73
N LEU A 375 8.83 6.05 20.47
CA LEU A 375 8.83 4.67 19.97
C LEU A 375 10.17 4.25 19.37
N ASN A 376 11.09 5.19 19.12
CA ASN A 376 12.33 4.93 18.36
C ASN A 376 13.22 3.85 19.02
N SER A 377 13.20 3.76 20.35
CA SER A 377 13.95 2.75 21.09
C SER A 377 13.48 1.32 20.82
N VAL A 378 12.20 1.14 20.49
CA VAL A 378 11.56 -0.14 20.13
C VAL A 378 11.65 -0.39 18.62
N LEU A 379 11.43 0.65 17.81
CA LEU A 379 11.40 0.54 16.35
C LEU A 379 12.78 0.21 15.76
N VAL A 380 13.86 0.79 16.32
CA VAL A 380 15.23 0.59 15.83
C VAL A 380 16.03 -0.23 16.85
N PRO A 381 16.18 -1.56 16.63
CA PRO A 381 16.89 -2.42 17.56
C PRO A 381 18.40 -2.09 17.61
N PRO A 382 19.11 -2.45 18.69
CA PRO A 382 20.52 -2.06 18.87
C PRO A 382 21.44 -2.43 17.70
N HIS A 383 21.28 -3.63 17.13
CA HIS A 383 22.11 -4.10 16.01
C HIS A 383 21.89 -3.34 14.70
N ALA A 384 20.74 -2.67 14.54
CA ALA A 384 20.46 -1.84 13.36
C ALA A 384 21.11 -0.45 13.48
N ARG A 385 21.34 0.05 14.70
CA ARG A 385 21.97 1.36 14.95
C ARG A 385 23.44 1.39 14.58
N SER A 386 24.13 0.26 14.71
CA SER A 386 25.54 0.11 14.31
C SER A 386 25.72 0.03 12.79
N GLN A 387 24.69 -0.37 12.05
CA GLN A 387 24.73 -0.44 10.58
C GLN A 387 24.53 0.96 9.95
N SER A 388 23.78 1.85 10.60
CA SER A 388 23.61 3.22 10.11
C SER A 388 24.88 4.08 10.25
N THR A 389 25.75 3.80 11.21
CA THR A 389 27.02 4.53 11.41
C THR A 389 28.17 4.03 10.53
N SER A 390 28.12 2.78 10.07
CA SER A 390 29.11 2.22 9.15
C SER A 390 28.85 2.64 7.69
N ALA A 391 27.58 2.72 7.27
CA ALA A 391 27.23 3.21 5.93
C ALA A 391 27.59 4.69 5.69
N SER A 392 27.75 5.49 6.76
CA SER A 392 28.22 6.88 6.67
C SER A 392 29.74 7.04 6.64
N HIS A 393 30.52 5.97 6.87
CA HIS A 393 31.99 6.02 6.85
C HIS A 393 32.63 5.50 5.56
N ASP A 394 31.91 4.75 4.73
CA ASP A 394 32.40 4.31 3.40
C ASP A 394 32.28 5.38 2.30
N GLY A 395 31.86 6.60 2.66
CA GLY A 395 31.75 7.74 1.75
C GLY A 395 32.96 8.69 1.74
N SER A 396 34.03 8.39 2.49
CA SER A 396 35.18 9.30 2.57
C SER A 396 36.51 8.56 2.67
N VAL A 397 37.37 8.89 1.70
CA VAL A 397 38.83 8.72 1.63
C VAL A 397 39.36 7.52 0.83
N SER A 398 39.77 7.79 -0.40
CA SER A 398 41.17 7.55 -0.81
C SER A 398 41.55 8.49 -1.96
N ASP A 399 42.05 9.67 -1.60
CA ASP A 399 42.87 10.48 -2.51
C ASP A 399 44.33 10.23 -2.14
N SER A 400 45.04 9.46 -2.97
CA SER A 400 46.50 9.55 -3.09
C SER A 400 47.02 8.87 -4.36
N SER A 401 47.50 9.75 -5.25
CA SER A 401 48.68 9.61 -6.11
C SER A 401 48.73 8.57 -7.24
N ALA A 402 48.77 9.05 -8.49
CA ALA A 402 49.74 8.61 -9.51
C ALA A 402 49.88 9.62 -10.69
N GLN A 403 51.05 10.25 -10.74
CA GLN A 403 51.91 10.59 -11.90
C GLN A 403 51.30 10.98 -13.26
N SER A 404 51.71 12.15 -13.76
CA SER A 404 52.01 12.34 -15.19
C SER A 404 53.39 12.97 -15.34
N GLY A 405 54.26 12.27 -16.09
CA GLY A 405 55.61 12.71 -16.41
C GLY A 405 55.63 13.56 -17.68
N SER A 406 56.48 14.58 -17.70
CA SER A 406 57.08 15.09 -18.94
C SER A 406 58.36 15.87 -18.62
N ALA A 407 59.48 15.37 -19.14
CA ALA A 407 60.75 16.04 -19.36
C ALA A 407 61.36 15.34 -20.59
N PRO A 408 62.10 16.01 -21.49
CA PRO A 408 63.37 16.65 -21.10
C PRO A 408 63.71 17.97 -21.83
N GLY A 409 64.67 18.70 -21.28
CA GLY A 409 65.31 19.84 -21.93
C GLY A 409 66.48 20.36 -21.09
N ALA A 410 67.65 19.77 -21.27
CA ALA A 410 68.91 20.18 -20.67
C ALA A 410 69.52 21.38 -21.43
N LEU A 411 70.28 22.22 -20.70
CA LEU A 411 71.50 22.99 -21.07
C LEU A 411 71.66 24.09 -20.00
N SER A 412 72.49 23.88 -18.96
CA SER A 412 73.95 24.08 -18.88
C SER A 412 74.39 25.50 -18.51
N ASN A 413 74.94 25.57 -17.30
CA ASN A 413 76.15 26.29 -16.87
C ASN A 413 76.18 27.82 -16.66
N SER A 414 76.62 28.10 -15.43
CA SER A 414 77.76 28.93 -15.02
C SER A 414 77.53 30.36 -14.52
N THR A 415 78.09 30.55 -13.32
CA THR A 415 78.36 31.75 -12.50
C THR A 415 77.20 32.42 -11.78
#